data_AF-A0A9E2KNA4-F1
#
_entry.id   AF-A0A9E2KNA4-F1
#
_cell.length_a   1.000
_cell.length_b   1.000
_cell.length_c   1.000
_cell.angle_alpha   90.00
_cell.angle_beta   90.00
_cell.angle_gamma   90.00
#
_symmetry.space_group_name_H-M   'P 1'
#
loop_
_entity.id
_entity.type
_entity.pdbx_description
1 polymer ?
#
loop_
_entity_poly.entity_id
_entity_poly.type
_entity_poly.pdbx_seq_one_letter_code
_entity_poly.pdbx_strand_id
1 'polypeptide(L)' 'MNLNDIDAYDLLKPENSQVIKEVADEVAQIEFSLRRALDRGVSPQEFDTLNAQYIAAQTAGEIIASLRS' A
#
# COMPACT_ATOMS: atom_id res chain seq x y z
N MET A 1 -1.09 20.30 2.59
CA MET A 1 -1.22 19.37 3.74
C MET A 1 -0.06 18.40 3.64
N ASN A 2 0.71 18.21 4.71
CA ASN A 2 1.86 17.30 4.70
C ASN A 2 1.35 15.88 4.97
N LEU A 3 1.49 14.95 4.02
CA LEU A 3 0.95 13.59 4.13
C LEU A 3 1.57 12.79 5.30
N ASN A 4 2.76 13.19 5.75
CA ASN A 4 3.49 12.52 6.83
C ASN A 4 2.94 12.78 8.24
N ASP A 5 2.02 13.74 8.41
CA ASP A 5 1.48 14.16 9.71
C ASP A 5 0.00 13.77 9.90
N ILE A 6 -0.57 12.98 8.98
CA ILE A 6 -1.97 12.54 9.07
C ILE A 6 -2.07 11.38 10.05
N ASP A 7 -2.82 11.57 11.14
CA ASP A 7 -3.19 10.48 12.06
C ASP A 7 -4.02 9.44 11.29
N ALA A 8 -3.73 8.16 11.46
CA ALA A 8 -4.45 7.08 10.79
C ALA A 8 -5.97 7.11 11.09
N TYR A 9 -6.35 7.67 12.24
CA TYR A 9 -7.76 7.89 12.60
C TYR A 9 -8.40 9.06 11.85
N ASP A 10 -7.64 10.06 11.41
CA ASP A 10 -8.17 11.14 10.57
C ASP A 10 -8.53 10.63 9.17
N LEU A 11 -7.86 9.59 8.67
CA LEU A 11 -8.24 8.93 7.42
C LEU A 11 -9.65 8.33 7.47
N LEU A 12 -10.21 8.04 8.64
CA LEU A 12 -11.58 7.52 8.78
C LEU A 12 -12.68 8.59 8.61
N LYS A 13 -12.31 9.88 8.55
CA LYS A 13 -13.29 10.96 8.44
C LYS A 13 -13.80 11.07 6.99
N PRO A 14 -15.12 11.30 6.78
CA PRO A 14 -15.70 11.43 5.43
C PRO A 14 -15.05 12.50 4.56
N GLU A 15 -14.59 13.59 5.18
CA GLU A 15 -13.85 14.70 4.55
C GLU A 15 -12.50 14.30 3.95
N ASN A 16 -11.93 13.17 4.39
CA ASN A 16 -10.65 12.64 3.91
C ASN A 16 -10.81 11.48 2.91
N SER A 17 -12.02 11.24 2.40
CA SER A 17 -12.31 10.20 1.40
C SER A 17 -11.42 10.28 0.15
N GLN A 18 -11.05 11.50 -0.28
CA GLN A 18 -10.11 11.72 -1.37
C GLN A 18 -8.69 11.26 -1.01
N VAL A 19 -8.24 11.51 0.23
CA VAL A 19 -6.93 11.06 0.72
C VAL A 19 -6.89 9.53 0.83
N ILE A 20 -7.97 8.90 1.31
CA ILE A 20 -8.05 7.42 1.34
C ILE A 20 -7.93 6.85 -0.07
N LYS A 21 -8.57 7.47 -1.06
CA LYS A 21 -8.47 7.05 -2.45
C LYS A 21 -7.05 7.19 -2.98
N GLU A 22 -6.40 8.32 -2.74
CA GLU A 22 -5.01 8.56 -3.15
C GLU A 22 -4.05 7.54 -2.53
N VAL A 23 -4.18 7.28 -1.22
CA VAL A 23 -3.38 6.26 -0.53
C VAL A 23 -3.67 4.86 -1.07
N ALA A 24 -4.94 4.53 -1.38
CA ALA A 24 -5.32 3.24 -1.98
C ALA A 24 -4.68 3.06 -3.37
N ASP A 25 -4.72 4.09 -4.20
CA ASP A 25 -4.15 4.08 -5.55
C ASP A 25 -2.62 3.94 -5.49
N GLU A 26 -1.95 4.63 -4.56
CA GLU A 26 -0.50 4.50 -4.33
C GLU A 26 -0.11 3.09 -3.86
N VAL A 27 -0.82 2.53 -2.88
CA VAL A 27 -0.56 1.17 -2.38
C VAL A 27 -0.75 0.14 -3.49
N ALA A 28 -1.81 0.25 -4.29
CA ALA A 28 -2.04 -0.64 -5.43
C ALA A 28 -0.93 -0.54 -6.48
N GLN A 29 -0.41 0.66 -6.74
CA GLN A 29 0.71 0.87 -7.67
C GLN A 29 2.01 0.23 -7.16
N ILE A 30 2.28 0.34 -5.86
CA ILE A 30 3.44 -0.28 -5.21
C ILE A 30 3.32 -1.81 -5.28
N GLU A 31 2.17 -2.37 -4.90
CA GLU A 31 1.89 -3.81 -4.95
C GLU A 31 2.12 -4.35 -6.36
N PHE A 32 1.55 -3.69 -7.38
CA PHE A 32 1.71 -4.09 -8.78
C PHE A 32 3.17 -4.05 -9.25
N SER A 33 3.94 -3.05 -8.80
CA SER A 33 5.35 -2.89 -9.17
C SER A 33 6.21 -3.97 -8.54
N LEU A 34 5.96 -4.30 -7.26
CA LEU A 34 6.64 -5.38 -6.53
C LEU A 34 6.31 -6.74 -7.14
N ARG A 35 5.04 -7.00 -7.47
CA ARG A 35 4.63 -8.22 -8.16
C ARG A 35 5.32 -8.38 -9.51
N ARG A 36 5.36 -7.32 -10.33
CA ARG A 36 6.12 -7.32 -11.58
C ARG A 36 7.61 -7.51 -11.40
N ALA A 37 8.19 -7.08 -10.28
CA ALA A 37 9.60 -7.35 -9.98
C ALA A 37 9.80 -8.84 -9.71
N LEU A 38 8.99 -9.44 -8.84
CA LEU A 38 9.02 -10.86 -8.52
C LEU A 38 8.78 -11.75 -9.76
N ASP A 39 7.79 -11.40 -10.59
CA ASP A 39 7.44 -12.16 -11.81
C ASP A 39 8.55 -12.16 -12.88
N ARG A 40 9.40 -11.12 -12.91
CA ARG A 40 10.54 -11.04 -13.83
C ARG A 40 11.69 -11.97 -13.46
N GLY A 41 11.63 -12.58 -12.28
CA GLY A 41 12.72 -13.35 -11.70
C GLY A 41 13.74 -12.41 -11.06
N VAL A 42 13.95 -12.60 -9.77
CA VAL A 42 14.92 -11.84 -8.96
C VAL A 42 15.92 -12.79 -8.33
N SER A 43 17.08 -12.29 -7.92
CA SER A 43 18.04 -13.12 -7.21
C SER A 43 17.44 -13.61 -5.87
N PRO A 44 17.92 -14.74 -5.31
CA PRO A 44 17.44 -15.23 -4.01
C PRO A 44 17.56 -14.19 -2.88
N GLN A 45 18.60 -13.34 -2.93
CA GLN A 45 18.83 -12.27 -1.95
C GLN A 45 17.80 -11.14 -2.06
N GLU A 46 17.36 -10.82 -3.29
CA GLU A 46 16.32 -9.83 -3.53
C GLU A 46 14.92 -10.38 -3.29
N PHE A 47 14.73 -11.69 -3.51
CA PHE A 47 13.43 -12.36 -3.37
C PHE A 47 12.84 -12.15 -1.98
N ASP A 48 13.59 -12.47 -0.92
CA ASP A 48 13.08 -12.38 0.44
C ASP A 48 12.65 -10.95 0.80
N THR A 49 13.44 -9.96 0.36
CA THR A 49 13.16 -8.53 0.61
C THR A 49 11.93 -8.07 -0.17
N LEU A 50 11.87 -8.36 -1.47
CA LEU A 50 10.76 -7.94 -2.34
C LEU A 50 9.46 -8.67 -1.98
N ASN A 51 9.54 -9.94 -1.59
CA ASN A 51 8.40 -10.72 -1.14
C ASN A 51 7.85 -10.17 0.19
N ALA A 52 8.72 -9.82 1.14
CA ALA A 52 8.30 -9.17 2.38
C ALA A 52 7.62 -7.82 2.12
N GLN A 53 8.17 -7.00 1.22
CA GLN A 53 7.56 -5.72 0.81
C GLN A 53 6.22 -5.92 0.10
N TYR A 54 6.12 -6.94 -0.76
CA TYR A 54 4.87 -7.27 -1.46
C TYR A 54 3.77 -7.67 -0.48
N ILE A 55 4.07 -8.53 0.49
CA ILE A 55 3.14 -8.93 1.56
C ILE A 55 2.71 -7.69 2.36
N ALA A 56 3.64 -6.81 2.73
CA ALA A 56 3.31 -5.59 3.46
C ALA A 56 2.37 -4.65 2.67
N ALA A 57 2.60 -4.48 1.36
CA ALA A 57 1.72 -3.71 0.49
C ALA A 57 0.32 -4.32 0.40
N GLN A 58 0.23 -5.65 0.27
CA GLN A 58 -1.04 -6.36 0.25
C GLN A 58 -1.82 -6.15 1.57
N THR A 59 -1.15 -6.30 2.72
CA THR A 59 -1.76 -6.06 4.05
C THR A 59 -2.23 -4.61 4.20
N ALA A 60 -1.46 -3.64 3.72
CA ALA A 60 -1.87 -2.24 3.73
C ALA A 60 -3.14 -2.02 2.88
N GLY A 61 -3.23 -2.65 1.70
CA GLY A 61 -4.41 -2.63 0.84
C GLY A 61 -5.65 -3.22 1.53
N GLU A 62 -5.49 -4.34 2.24
CA GLU A 62 -6.57 -4.98 3.01
C GLU A 62 -7.06 -4.08 4.16
N ILE A 63 -6.15 -3.42 4.89
CA ILE A 63 -6.51 -2.44 5.92
C ILE A 63 -7.31 -1.30 5.29
N ILE A 64 -6.82 -0.69 4.20
CA ILE A 64 -7.52 0.40 3.52
C ILE A 64 -8.91 -0.02 3.03
N ALA A 65 -9.05 -1.24 2.51
CA ALA A 65 -10.33 -1.78 2.09
C ALA A 65 -11.30 -1.91 3.28
N SER A 66 -10.81 -2.35 4.45
CA SER A 66 -11.61 -2.44 5.68
C SER A 66 -12.06 -1.09 6.24
N LEU A 67 -11.29 -0.02 6.00
CA LEU A 67 -11.66 1.35 6.40
C LEU A 67 -12.79 1.92 5.52
N ARG A 68 -13.04 1.34 4.34
CA ARG A 68 -14.05 1.80 3.36
C ARG A 68 -15.37 1.01 3.42
N SER A 69 -15.40 -0.14 4.09
CA SER A 69 -16.57 -1.02 4.24
C SER A 69 -17.39 -0.68 5.46
#